data_AF-A0A7J4LRQ2-F1
#
_entry.id   AF-A0A7J4LRQ2-F1
#
_cell.length_a   1.000
_cell.length_b   1.000
_cell.length_c   1.000
_cell.angle_alpha   90.00
_cell.angle_beta   90.00
_cell.angle_gamma   90.00
#
_symmetry.space_group_name_H-M   'P 1'
#
loop_
_entity.id
_entity.type
_entity.pdbx_description
1 polymer ?
#
loop_
_entity_poly.entity_id
_entity_poly.type
_entity_poly.pdbx_seq_one_letter_code
_entity_poly.pdbx_strand_id
1 'polypeptide(L)'
;MARLSPTLLIVIGALVVFISIIVNKWSMFGPMTIFLVVGLGMMIWGVIRVKIDAGREVRYVGDQEYENTLSKREAEDQMPHNSPGLRMTRQLMEQQQQKQQQELQQQYRTGLSGHSGAPPMQPATRTPPSAPPQPMARYCMKCKTPLHPQTRFCPRCGTAAY
;
A
#
# COMPACT_ATOMS: atom_id res chain seq x y z
N MET A 1 24.28 -4.47 -17.74
CA MET A 1 23.97 -5.75 -18.43
C MET A 1 24.26 -6.89 -17.45
N ALA A 2 23.24 -7.57 -16.93
CA ALA A 2 23.45 -8.66 -15.97
C ALA A 2 23.90 -9.93 -16.72
N ARG A 3 25.10 -10.44 -16.41
CA ARG A 3 25.57 -11.73 -16.93
C ARG A 3 24.80 -12.84 -16.22
N LEU A 4 23.89 -13.49 -16.93
CA LEU A 4 23.22 -14.70 -16.44
C LEU A 4 24.28 -15.79 -16.24
N SER A 5 24.30 -16.41 -15.06
CA SER A 5 25.28 -17.45 -14.76
C SER A 5 25.04 -18.68 -15.66
N PRO A 6 26.10 -19.35 -16.12
CA PRO A 6 25.96 -20.54 -16.98
C PRO A 6 25.14 -21.64 -16.29
N THR A 7 25.22 -21.74 -14.96
CA THR A 7 24.39 -22.64 -14.15
C THR A 7 22.90 -22.38 -14.32
N LEU A 8 22.49 -21.11 -14.40
CA LEU A 8 21.10 -20.75 -14.58
C LEU A 8 20.57 -21.19 -15.95
N LEU A 9 21.39 -21.06 -17.00
CA LEU A 9 21.02 -21.50 -18.35
C LEU A 9 20.80 -23.01 -18.41
N ILE A 10 21.63 -23.79 -17.72
CA ILE A 10 21.48 -25.26 -17.62
C ILE A 10 20.17 -25.61 -16.90
N VAL A 11 19.86 -24.93 -15.80
CA VAL A 11 18.61 -25.17 -15.04
C VAL A 11 17.39 -24.84 -15.89
N ILE A 12 17.40 -23.71 -16.61
CA ILE A 12 16.31 -23.32 -17.51
C ILE A 12 16.14 -24.36 -18.62
N GLY A 13 17.25 -24.79 -19.25
CA GLY A 13 17.22 -25.80 -20.30
C GLY A 13 16.64 -27.13 -19.82
N ALA A 14 17.08 -27.63 -18.67
CA ALA A 14 16.56 -28.85 -18.07
C ALA A 14 15.06 -28.76 -17.76
N LEU A 15 14.61 -27.60 -17.27
CA LEU A 15 13.22 -27.35 -16.89
C LEU A 15 12.31 -27.32 -18.14
N VAL A 16 12.76 -26.70 -19.23
CA VAL A 16 12.03 -26.70 -20.52
C VAL A 16 11.89 -28.12 -21.07
N VAL A 17 12.97 -28.90 -21.09
CA VAL A 17 12.93 -30.30 -21.57
C VAL A 17 12.00 -31.14 -20.71
N PHE A 18 12.05 -30.97 -19.38
CA PHE A 18 11.19 -31.70 -18.45
C PHE A 18 9.71 -31.37 -18.68
N ILE A 19 9.36 -30.08 -18.85
CA ILE A 19 7.99 -29.66 -19.18
C ILE A 19 7.56 -30.24 -20.53
N SER A 20 8.42 -30.22 -21.55
CA SER A 20 8.11 -30.80 -22.86
C SER A 20 7.85 -32.31 -22.80
N ILE A 21 8.65 -33.05 -22.02
CA ILE A 21 8.44 -34.50 -21.81
C ILE A 21 7.11 -34.74 -21.10
N ILE A 22 6.78 -33.94 -20.08
CA ILE A 22 5.49 -34.03 -19.38
C ILE A 22 4.35 -33.77 -20.36
N VAL A 23 4.37 -32.66 -21.11
CA VAL A 23 3.31 -32.31 -22.06
C VAL A 23 3.14 -33.38 -23.13
N ASN A 24 4.26 -33.90 -23.68
CA ASN A 24 4.22 -34.93 -24.73
C ASN A 24 3.67 -36.27 -24.19
N LYS A 25 4.06 -36.66 -22.97
CA LYS A 25 3.65 -37.92 -22.36
C LYS A 25 2.25 -37.86 -21.74
N TRP A 26 1.78 -36.66 -21.38
CA TRP A 26 0.48 -36.42 -20.76
C TRP A 26 -0.61 -35.98 -21.74
N SER A 27 -0.34 -35.96 -23.05
CA SER A 27 -1.36 -35.72 -24.09
C SER A 27 -2.53 -36.73 -24.07
N MET A 28 -2.44 -37.79 -23.25
CA MET A 28 -3.49 -38.77 -23.01
C MET A 28 -4.40 -38.44 -21.80
N PHE A 29 -3.95 -37.57 -20.90
CA PHE A 29 -4.73 -37.07 -19.76
C PHE A 29 -5.24 -35.67 -20.10
N GLY A 30 -6.52 -35.58 -20.49
CA GLY A 30 -7.16 -34.39 -21.07
C GLY A 30 -7.09 -33.07 -20.26
N PRO A 31 -7.90 -32.05 -20.62
CA PRO A 31 -7.70 -30.65 -20.26
C PRO A 31 -7.61 -30.35 -18.75
N MET A 32 -8.07 -31.25 -17.89
CA MET A 32 -8.00 -31.14 -16.44
C MET A 32 -6.57 -31.00 -15.89
N THR A 33 -5.58 -31.61 -16.54
CA THR A 33 -4.18 -31.55 -16.09
C THR A 33 -3.56 -30.19 -16.34
N ILE A 34 -3.93 -29.54 -17.46
CA ILE A 34 -3.50 -28.18 -17.78
C ILE A 34 -3.99 -27.21 -16.70
N PHE A 35 -5.26 -27.31 -16.29
CA PHE A 35 -5.80 -26.47 -15.22
C PHE A 35 -5.07 -26.70 -13.88
N LEU A 36 -4.68 -27.94 -13.59
CA LEU A 36 -3.95 -28.28 -12.37
C LEU A 36 -2.54 -27.69 -12.37
N VAL A 37 -1.81 -27.79 -13.49
CA VAL A 37 -0.47 -27.22 -13.63
C VAL A 37 -0.50 -25.69 -13.62
N VAL A 38 -1.45 -25.06 -14.32
CA VAL A 38 -1.62 -23.60 -14.32
C VAL A 38 -2.03 -23.10 -12.93
N GLY A 39 -2.94 -23.80 -12.26
CA GLY A 39 -3.36 -23.50 -10.89
C GLY A 39 -2.21 -23.58 -9.89
N LEU A 40 -1.43 -24.66 -9.93
CA LEU A 40 -0.21 -24.80 -9.11
C LEU A 40 0.83 -23.73 -9.43
N GLY A 41 1.04 -23.43 -10.72
CA GLY A 41 1.95 -22.38 -11.15
C GLY A 41 1.56 -20.99 -10.59
N MET A 42 0.27 -20.65 -10.66
CA MET A 42 -0.28 -19.41 -10.07
C MET A 42 -0.12 -19.37 -8.56
N MET A 43 -0.33 -20.49 -7.86
CA MET A 43 -0.19 -20.57 -6.40
C MET A 43 1.27 -20.41 -5.97
N ILE A 44 2.20 -21.12 -6.63
CA ILE A 44 3.64 -21.01 -6.37
C ILE A 44 4.13 -19.59 -6.68
N TRP A 45 3.67 -19.00 -7.80
CA TRP A 45 4.00 -17.62 -8.14
C TRP A 45 3.48 -16.62 -7.08
N GLY A 46 2.27 -16.82 -6.56
CA GLY A 46 1.71 -16.01 -5.48
C GLY A 46 2.57 -16.03 -4.21
N VAL A 47 3.00 -17.22 -3.78
CA VAL A 47 3.87 -17.39 -2.60
C VAL A 47 5.24 -16.74 -2.81
N ILE A 48 5.85 -16.93 -4.00
CA ILE A 48 7.12 -16.29 -4.35
C ILE A 48 6.97 -14.77 -4.31
N ARG A 49 5.87 -14.22 -4.85
CA ARG A 49 5.64 -12.77 -4.88
C ARG A 49 5.50 -12.18 -3.48
N VAL A 50 4.73 -12.82 -2.60
CA VAL A 50 4.57 -12.39 -1.19
C VAL A 50 5.93 -12.32 -0.49
N LYS A 51 6.81 -13.30 -0.73
CA LYS A 51 8.14 -13.34 -0.12
C LYS A 51 9.11 -12.31 -0.70
N ILE A 52 9.00 -12.02 -2.01
CA ILE A 52 9.78 -10.95 -2.67
C ILE A 52 9.34 -9.57 -2.19
N ASP A 53 8.04 -9.35 -1.99
CA ASP A 53 7.52 -8.08 -1.50
C ASP A 53 7.93 -7.85 -0.03
N ALA A 54 7.89 -8.89 0.82
CA ALA A 54 8.39 -8.82 2.20
C ALA A 54 9.91 -8.57 2.30
N GLY A 55 10.70 -9.09 1.36
CA GLY A 55 12.15 -8.86 1.32
C GLY A 55 12.57 -7.48 0.80
N ARG A 56 11.68 -6.75 0.12
CA ARG A 56 12.00 -5.46 -0.50
C ARG A 56 11.91 -4.29 0.49
N GLU A 57 11.05 -4.38 1.50
CA GLU A 57 10.97 -3.35 2.55
C GLU A 57 12.19 -3.35 3.47
N VAL A 58 12.75 -4.53 3.80
CA VAL A 58 13.90 -4.64 4.72
C VAL A 58 15.17 -4.03 4.13
N ARG A 59 15.35 -4.01 2.81
CA ARG A 59 16.52 -3.39 2.19
C ARG A 59 16.47 -1.86 2.11
N TYR A 60 15.31 -1.24 2.22
CA TYR A 60 15.22 0.22 2.18
C TYR A 60 15.36 0.88 3.56
N VAL A 61 14.95 0.19 4.64
CA VAL A 61 15.08 0.71 6.01
C VAL A 61 16.54 0.72 6.47
N GLY A 62 17.35 -0.26 6.04
CA GLY A 62 18.76 -0.35 6.39
C GLY A 62 19.56 0.89 5.98
N ASP A 63 19.51 1.26 4.69
CA ASP A 63 20.34 2.36 4.17
C ASP A 63 19.86 3.75 4.66
N GLN A 64 18.55 3.92 4.86
CA GLN A 64 17.99 5.19 5.32
C GLN A 64 18.32 5.50 6.79
N GLU A 65 18.45 4.47 7.64
CA GLU A 65 18.79 4.65 9.05
C GLU A 65 20.26 5.06 9.24
N TYR A 66 21.17 4.64 8.36
CA TYR A 66 22.57 5.09 8.38
C TYR A 66 22.74 6.55 7.97
N GLU A 67 22.04 7.05 6.93
CA GLU A 67 22.10 8.47 6.57
C GLU A 67 21.48 9.36 7.65
N ASN A 68 20.36 8.94 8.26
CA ASN A 68 19.67 9.73 9.27
C ASN A 68 20.47 9.81 10.58
N THR A 69 21.22 8.75 10.93
CA THR A 69 22.10 8.76 12.11
C THR A 69 23.40 9.52 11.87
N LEU A 70 23.96 9.49 10.65
CA LEU A 70 25.15 10.26 10.29
C LEU A 70 24.86 11.77 10.28
N SER A 71 23.78 12.18 9.60
CA SER A 71 23.37 13.59 9.54
C SER A 71 23.00 14.13 10.93
N LYS A 72 22.46 13.28 11.82
CA LYS A 72 22.19 13.63 13.21
C LYS A 72 23.48 13.87 14.02
N ARG A 73 24.53 13.06 13.83
CA ARG A 73 25.82 13.28 14.50
C ARG A 73 26.53 14.54 14.02
N GLU A 74 26.49 14.82 12.72
CA GLU A 74 27.03 16.07 12.17
C GLU A 74 26.25 17.30 12.65
N ALA A 75 24.93 17.19 12.82
CA ALA A 75 24.10 18.26 13.38
C ALA A 75 24.30 18.45 14.89
N GLU A 76 24.61 17.39 15.65
CA GLU A 76 24.91 17.47 17.09
C GLU A 76 26.29 18.08 17.35
N ASP A 77 27.31 17.78 16.53
CA ASP A 77 28.64 18.42 16.66
C ASP A 77 28.65 19.90 16.28
N GLN A 78 27.62 20.39 15.58
CA GLN A 78 27.53 21.78 15.11
C GLN A 78 26.53 22.64 15.89
N MET A 79 25.84 22.10 16.90
CA MET A 79 24.97 22.88 17.78
C MET A 79 25.69 23.25 19.08
N PRO A 80 25.97 24.55 19.34
CA PRO A 80 26.51 24.96 20.62
C PRO A 80 25.50 24.62 21.72
N HIS A 81 25.90 23.72 22.62
CA HIS A 81 25.20 23.43 23.85
C HIS A 81 25.09 24.73 24.66
N ASN A 82 23.92 25.38 24.59
CA ASN A 82 23.35 26.39 25.50
C ASN A 82 22.69 27.58 24.76
N SER A 83 21.85 27.30 23.76
CA SER A 83 21.00 28.33 23.14
C SER A 83 19.66 28.43 23.87
N PRO A 84 19.33 29.54 24.57
CA PRO A 84 18.07 29.70 25.30
C PRO A 84 16.81 29.61 24.43
N GLY A 85 16.92 29.75 23.10
CA GLY A 85 15.81 29.64 22.16
C GLY A 85 15.16 28.25 22.10
N LEU A 86 15.95 27.17 22.22
CA LEU A 86 15.45 25.78 22.12
C LEU A 86 14.53 25.40 23.28
N ARG A 87 14.76 25.97 24.48
CA ARG A 87 13.88 25.75 25.64
C ARG A 87 12.52 26.40 25.43
N MET A 88 12.48 27.58 24.81
CA MET A 88 11.24 28.30 24.54
C MET A 88 10.42 27.63 23.44
N THR A 89 11.07 27.12 22.38
CA THR A 89 10.39 26.35 21.32
C THR A 89 9.75 25.07 21.88
N ARG A 90 10.44 24.36 22.78
CA ARG A 90 9.88 23.16 23.44
C ARG A 90 8.65 23.51 24.27
N GLN A 91 8.72 24.57 25.08
CA GLN A 91 7.60 25.04 25.89
C GLN A 91 6.40 25.48 25.04
N LEU A 92 6.65 26.18 23.93
CA LEU A 92 5.58 26.65 23.04
C LEU A 92 4.88 25.49 22.35
N MET A 93 5.63 24.46 21.95
CA MET A 93 5.06 23.24 21.35
C MET A 93 4.23 22.44 22.37
N GLU A 94 4.70 22.31 23.62
CA GLU A 94 3.93 21.68 24.70
C GLU A 94 2.64 22.47 25.03
N GLN A 95 2.71 23.79 25.04
CA GLN A 95 1.55 24.65 25.26
C GLN A 95 0.51 24.50 24.14
N GLN A 96 0.96 24.41 22.88
CA GLN A 96 0.08 24.22 21.74
C GLN A 96 -0.61 22.84 21.77
N GLN A 97 0.12 21.81 22.19
CA GLN A 97 -0.40 20.46 22.33
C GLN A 97 -1.45 20.35 23.46
N GLN A 98 -1.22 21.01 24.61
CA GLN A 98 -2.19 21.05 25.71
C GLN A 98 -3.49 21.76 25.32
N LYS A 99 -3.39 22.87 24.56
CA LYS A 99 -4.58 23.59 24.10
C LYS A 99 -5.45 22.72 23.18
N GLN A 100 -4.82 21.97 22.28
CA GLN A 100 -5.53 21.06 21.38
C GLN A 100 -6.22 19.91 22.15
N GLN A 101 -5.60 19.38 23.21
CA GLN A 101 -6.26 18.38 24.07
C GLN A 101 -7.45 18.97 24.85
N GLN A 102 -7.37 20.22 25.31
CA GLN A 102 -8.49 20.88 25.99
C GLN A 102 -9.69 21.10 25.06
N GLU A 103 -9.45 21.54 23.82
CA GLU A 103 -10.53 21.72 22.83
C GLU A 103 -11.26 20.41 22.53
N LEU A 104 -10.52 19.30 22.43
CA LEU A 104 -11.11 17.98 22.20
C LEU A 104 -12.02 17.54 23.36
N GLN A 105 -11.60 17.79 24.61
CA GLN A 105 -12.41 17.48 25.79
C GLN A 105 -13.66 18.37 25.88
N GLN A 106 -13.57 19.65 25.50
CA GLN A 106 -14.73 20.54 25.46
C GLN A 106 -15.74 20.09 24.41
N GLN A 107 -15.29 19.67 23.23
CA GLN A 107 -16.16 19.15 22.19
C GLN A 107 -16.87 17.86 22.62
N TYR A 108 -16.17 16.99 23.35
CA TYR A 108 -16.79 15.78 23.91
C TYR A 108 -17.82 16.11 25.00
N ARG A 109 -17.54 17.12 25.83
CA ARG A 109 -18.45 17.57 26.89
C ARG A 109 -19.71 18.24 26.34
N THR A 110 -19.60 19.06 25.29
CA THR A 110 -20.75 19.74 24.66
C THR A 110 -21.57 18.80 23.78
N GLY A 111 -20.96 17.75 23.22
CA GLY A 111 -21.65 16.73 22.42
C GLY A 111 -22.62 15.83 23.18
N LEU A 112 -22.49 15.70 24.51
CA LEU A 112 -23.37 14.85 25.33
C LEU A 112 -24.57 15.58 25.97
N SER A 113 -24.61 16.91 25.95
CA SER A 113 -25.63 17.70 26.68
C SER A 113 -26.85 18.13 25.87
N GLY A 114 -26.98 17.73 24.60
CA GLY A 114 -28.16 18.00 23.80
C GLY A 114 -28.47 16.82 22.90
N HIS A 115 -29.46 16.01 23.26
CA HIS A 115 -30.45 15.31 22.41
C HIS A 115 -31.29 14.36 23.30
N SER A 116 -31.82 14.88 24.41
CA SER A 116 -32.92 14.25 25.15
C SER A 116 -34.23 14.81 24.59
N GLY A 117 -34.63 14.31 23.43
CA GLY A 117 -35.85 14.76 22.74
C GLY A 117 -36.31 13.75 21.69
N ALA A 118 -36.88 12.62 22.14
CA ALA A 118 -37.80 11.81 21.33
C ALA A 118 -39.12 12.59 21.16
N PRO A 119 -39.83 12.55 20.00
CA PRO A 119 -40.64 11.38 19.57
C PRO A 119 -40.84 11.30 18.02
N PRO A 120 -41.84 10.57 17.47
CA PRO A 120 -42.22 9.16 17.63
C PRO A 120 -41.95 8.34 16.34
N MET A 121 -42.02 7.02 16.47
CA MET A 121 -41.96 6.04 15.37
C MET A 121 -43.05 6.27 14.32
N GLN A 122 -42.65 6.29 13.04
CA GLN A 122 -43.52 5.99 11.90
C GLN A 122 -42.92 4.81 11.10
N PRO A 123 -43.70 3.80 10.73
CA PRO A 123 -43.25 2.76 9.81
C PRO A 123 -43.29 3.31 8.38
N ALA A 124 -42.16 3.87 7.94
CA ALA A 124 -41.97 4.25 6.55
C ALA A 124 -41.72 2.99 5.70
N THR A 125 -42.63 2.76 4.76
CA THR A 125 -42.52 1.89 3.59
C THR A 125 -41.11 1.95 3.00
N ARG A 126 -40.37 0.84 3.07
CA ARG A 126 -39.04 0.71 2.45
C ARG A 126 -39.20 0.62 0.94
N THR A 127 -39.21 1.76 0.26
CA THR A 127 -38.68 1.84 -1.09
C THR A 127 -37.20 1.44 -1.01
N PRO A 128 -36.70 0.47 -1.80
CA PRO A 128 -35.28 0.16 -1.81
C PRO A 128 -34.52 1.44 -2.23
N PRO A 129 -33.49 1.86 -1.46
CA PRO A 129 -32.66 2.98 -1.85
C PRO A 129 -32.04 2.65 -3.20
N SER A 130 -32.34 3.48 -4.19
CA SER A 130 -31.62 3.56 -5.45
C SER A 130 -30.13 3.56 -5.15
N ALA A 131 -29.45 2.50 -5.60
CA ALA A 131 -28.01 2.36 -5.44
C ALA A 131 -27.31 3.64 -5.91
N PRO A 132 -26.33 4.17 -5.16
CA PRO A 132 -25.57 5.31 -5.61
C PRO A 132 -24.97 4.99 -6.99
N PRO A 133 -24.97 5.94 -7.94
CA PRO A 133 -24.41 5.73 -9.26
C PRO A 133 -22.97 5.23 -9.10
N GLN A 134 -22.73 3.98 -9.48
CA GLN A 134 -21.42 3.38 -9.39
C GLN A 134 -20.46 4.25 -10.20
N PRO A 135 -19.39 4.79 -9.59
CA PRO A 135 -18.47 5.63 -10.30
C PRO A 135 -17.80 4.79 -11.39
N MET A 136 -18.07 5.12 -12.64
CA MET A 136 -17.54 4.40 -13.80
C MET A 136 -16.02 4.40 -13.72
N ALA A 137 -15.42 3.22 -13.67
CA ALA A 137 -13.98 3.05 -13.67
C ALA A 137 -13.39 3.74 -14.91
N ARG A 138 -12.50 4.71 -14.71
CA ARG A 138 -11.80 5.41 -15.80
C ARG A 138 -10.49 4.70 -16.09
N TYR A 139 -9.99 4.79 -17.32
CA TYR A 139 -8.69 4.24 -17.71
C TYR A 139 -7.78 5.38 -18.19
N CYS A 140 -6.48 5.28 -17.90
CA CYS A 140 -5.51 6.25 -18.41
C CYS A 140 -5.39 6.13 -19.94
N MET A 141 -5.57 7.24 -20.66
CA MET A 141 -5.46 7.24 -22.13
C MET A 141 -4.05 6.90 -22.65
N LYS A 142 -3.01 7.17 -21.84
CA LYS A 142 -1.62 6.95 -22.25
C LYS A 142 -1.12 5.52 -21.99
N CYS A 143 -1.42 4.96 -20.81
CA CYS A 143 -0.86 3.68 -20.37
C CYS A 143 -1.91 2.60 -20.07
N LYS A 144 -3.19 2.88 -20.32
CA LYS A 144 -4.35 1.98 -20.12
C LYS A 144 -4.50 1.42 -18.70
N THR A 145 -3.84 2.05 -17.72
CA THR A 145 -3.93 1.65 -16.31
C THR A 145 -5.27 2.09 -15.73
N PRO A 146 -6.00 1.23 -14.99
CA PRO A 146 -7.24 1.61 -14.34
C PRO A 146 -7.00 2.72 -13.32
N LEU A 147 -7.88 3.72 -13.30
CA LEU A 147 -7.83 4.88 -12.43
C LEU A 147 -8.98 4.84 -11.44
N HIS A 148 -8.69 5.21 -10.19
CA HIS A 148 -9.74 5.47 -9.23
C HIS A 148 -10.54 6.71 -9.67
N PRO A 149 -11.87 6.73 -9.56
CA PRO A 149 -12.72 7.81 -10.06
C PRO A 149 -12.43 9.20 -9.48
N GLN A 150 -11.66 9.27 -8.39
CA GLN A 150 -11.25 10.52 -7.74
C GLN A 150 -9.79 10.91 -8.00
N THR A 151 -9.02 10.15 -8.80
CA THR A 151 -7.63 10.50 -9.09
C THR A 151 -7.55 11.64 -10.11
N ARG A 152 -6.78 12.69 -9.81
CA ARG A 152 -6.48 13.77 -10.77
C ARG A 152 -5.36 13.41 -11.75
N PHE A 153 -4.50 12.45 -11.40
CA PHE A 153 -3.33 12.04 -12.18
C PHE A 153 -3.15 10.52 -12.17
N CYS A 154 -2.61 9.97 -13.26
CA CYS A 154 -2.29 8.55 -13.33
C CYS A 154 -1.08 8.22 -12.44
N PRO A 155 -1.21 7.27 -11.49
CA PRO A 155 -0.11 6.92 -10.57
C PRO A 155 1.05 6.22 -11.29
N ARG A 156 0.85 5.73 -12.52
CA ARG A 156 1.87 5.01 -13.28
C ARG A 156 2.70 5.90 -14.20
N CYS A 157 2.10 6.92 -14.79
CA CYS A 157 2.75 7.74 -15.82
C CYS A 157 2.63 9.26 -15.63
N GLY A 158 1.99 9.71 -14.54
CA GLY A 158 1.83 11.13 -14.20
C GLY A 158 0.90 11.93 -15.11
N THR A 159 0.28 11.31 -16.12
CA THR A 159 -0.62 12.01 -17.05
C THR A 159 -1.91 12.41 -16.33
N ALA A 160 -2.40 13.62 -16.59
CA ALA A 160 -3.66 14.12 -16.02
C ALA A 160 -4.85 13.23 -16.44
N ALA A 161 -5.75 12.98 -15.50
CA ALA A 161 -6.99 12.24 -15.74
C ALA A 161 -8.04 13.22 -16.29
N TYR A 162 -8.23 13.24 -17.60
CA TYR A 162 -9.34 13.92 -18.26
C TYR A 162 -10.41 12.90 -18.67
#